data_AF-A0A2H6KIQ3-F1
#
_entry.id   AF-A0A2H6KIQ3-F1
#
_cell.length_a   1.000
_cell.length_b   1.000
_cell.length_c   1.000
_cell.angle_alpha   90.00
_cell.angle_beta   90.00
_cell.angle_gamma   90.00
#
_symmetry.space_group_name_H-M   'P 1'
#
loop_
_entity.id
_entity.type
_entity.pdbx_description
1 polymer ?
#
loop_
_entity_poly.entity_id
_entity_poly.type
_entity_poly.pdbx_seq_one_letter_code
_entity_poly.pdbx_strand_id
1 'polypeptide(L)'
;MAHLAHNQMPNLALNQTAYLPPNQSAHLARNQMAHLAHNQSAHLPPSSSTTTPPTPSPPPNTDQLPPPKTVREMLFWLVGMTQYGYVEIIKEHVADLLREYNKDASQPSDALEVTREPYNLTASHVSQTLTEACLYSANVLYKLRHINVSKDFQTFFKDKEKYAFYYSDDPARLLCQLRDYVYACCHQLEFLRSQCSWNTKDGGWQECQYGSDIKTPSPLQAFLTDASASKFETHPFDPCNICRKSRVNMGFREKDLPESKQTGKSISTILTPSCGGEDPLLTLASYLNCLTRRTPRTTGELVSFFHNFGNELHLPSSKLSSLGSALSSPHYDCPDWDFLGEEDLQVIREARGSATHNSIHDHDKDHPETLSTLLGCEVNNVHCSPHCSPITYRAYALYSSSFAHHYLSWTVHLPDRLHESLLRLHYDLEKLQCHAAKPLNQCDKAMPLLYSHGFTPPDGALQPSLTCSDVITKLEEVVAGEPIAGLMTAMDTFLYNIRMPFLFAIIALWLIATLYIAHTMLYRMDVLRIRSHLLTTRASHLIDVKALLAGSRRMLSLYKDVDYFDDDFHS
;
A
#
# COMPACT_ATOMS: atom_id res chain seq x y z
N MET A 1 -51.33 -7.46 20.41
CA MET A 1 -50.19 -8.38 20.68
C MET A 1 -50.76 -9.77 20.57
N ALA A 2 -50.38 -10.53 19.54
CA ALA A 2 -50.93 -11.87 19.28
C ALA A 2 -49.76 -12.86 19.24
N HIS A 3 -49.83 -13.93 20.02
CA HIS A 3 -48.87 -15.02 19.98
C HIS A 3 -49.36 -16.05 18.97
N LEU A 4 -48.56 -16.31 17.93
CA LEU A 4 -48.85 -17.31 16.90
C LEU A 4 -48.29 -18.67 17.32
N ALA A 5 -49.10 -19.74 17.12
CA ALA A 5 -48.68 -21.11 17.36
C ALA A 5 -47.85 -21.68 16.19
N HIS A 6 -47.15 -22.79 16.45
CA HIS A 6 -46.20 -23.41 15.53
C HIS A 6 -46.88 -23.88 14.21
N ASN A 7 -46.23 -23.63 13.07
CA ASN A 7 -46.65 -23.99 11.70
C ASN A 7 -47.92 -23.31 11.13
N GLN A 8 -48.12 -22.01 11.39
CA GLN A 8 -49.06 -21.19 10.61
C GLN A 8 -48.35 -20.03 9.89
N MET A 9 -48.78 -19.73 8.65
CA MET A 9 -48.37 -18.54 7.87
C MET A 9 -49.48 -17.47 7.91
N PRO A 10 -49.32 -16.38 8.68
CA PRO A 10 -50.29 -15.29 8.67
C PRO A 10 -49.86 -14.16 7.72
N ASN A 11 -50.84 -13.58 7.01
CA ASN A 11 -50.68 -12.30 6.33
C ASN A 11 -50.91 -11.17 7.35
N LEU A 12 -49.86 -10.46 7.74
CA LEU A 12 -49.96 -9.30 8.64
C LEU A 12 -50.41 -8.05 7.88
N ALA A 13 -51.40 -7.33 8.41
CA ALA A 13 -51.89 -6.07 7.84
C ALA A 13 -50.93 -4.89 8.13
N LEU A 14 -51.12 -3.78 7.42
CA LEU A 14 -50.28 -2.58 7.47
C LEU A 14 -50.12 -2.03 8.91
N ASN A 15 -48.88 -1.65 9.29
CA ASN A 15 -48.50 -1.07 10.60
C ASN A 15 -48.58 -2.00 11.83
N GLN A 16 -48.41 -3.31 11.68
CA GLN A 16 -48.23 -4.23 12.81
C GLN A 16 -46.77 -4.69 12.96
N THR A 17 -46.28 -4.70 14.20
CA THR A 17 -44.99 -5.30 14.61
C THR A 17 -45.21 -6.73 15.10
N ALA A 18 -44.44 -7.69 14.57
CA ALA A 18 -44.47 -9.09 15.00
C ALA A 18 -43.07 -9.57 15.40
N TYR A 19 -43.00 -10.40 16.46
CA TYR A 19 -41.80 -11.11 16.90
C TYR A 19 -41.88 -12.56 16.41
N LEU A 20 -40.89 -13.01 15.64
CA LEU A 20 -40.86 -14.37 15.09
C LEU A 20 -40.07 -15.30 16.03
N PRO A 21 -40.64 -16.44 16.47
CA PRO A 21 -39.90 -17.47 17.20
C PRO A 21 -38.92 -18.25 16.28
N PRO A 22 -37.97 -19.03 16.85
CA PRO A 22 -36.91 -19.71 16.08
C PRO A 22 -37.46 -20.65 15.00
N ASN A 23 -36.77 -20.73 13.86
CA ASN A 23 -37.07 -21.57 12.68
C ASN A 23 -38.35 -21.23 11.90
N GLN A 24 -38.73 -19.96 11.81
CA GLN A 24 -39.82 -19.49 10.94
C GLN A 24 -39.37 -18.46 9.90
N SER A 25 -39.98 -18.53 8.72
CA SER A 25 -39.82 -17.58 7.61
C SER A 25 -41.08 -16.74 7.43
N ALA A 26 -40.95 -15.42 7.29
CA ALA A 26 -42.07 -14.51 6.99
C ALA A 26 -41.76 -13.65 5.75
N HIS A 27 -42.78 -13.42 4.92
CA HIS A 27 -42.71 -12.48 3.81
C HIS A 27 -43.16 -11.08 4.27
N LEU A 28 -42.28 -10.09 4.16
CA LEU A 28 -42.57 -8.70 4.50
C LEU A 28 -42.93 -7.90 3.24
N ALA A 29 -44.00 -7.10 3.33
CA ALA A 29 -44.35 -6.15 2.28
C ALA A 29 -43.58 -4.83 2.44
N ARG A 30 -43.58 -4.00 1.38
CA ARG A 30 -42.86 -2.70 1.33
C ARG A 30 -43.27 -1.81 2.52
N ASN A 31 -42.29 -1.25 3.23
CA ASN A 31 -42.43 -0.39 4.42
C ASN A 31 -42.80 -1.09 5.74
N GLN A 32 -42.52 -2.38 5.90
CA GLN A 32 -42.61 -3.08 7.20
C GLN A 32 -41.23 -3.21 7.88
N MET A 33 -41.23 -3.27 9.21
CA MET A 33 -40.02 -3.36 10.05
C MET A 33 -40.11 -4.64 10.89
N ALA A 34 -39.07 -5.49 10.85
CA ALA A 34 -38.95 -6.70 11.67
C ALA A 34 -37.61 -6.69 12.39
N HIS A 35 -37.61 -7.03 13.69
CA HIS A 35 -36.39 -7.21 14.46
C HIS A 35 -35.92 -8.66 14.34
N LEU A 36 -34.74 -8.86 13.75
CA LEU A 36 -34.09 -10.16 13.58
C LEU A 36 -33.00 -10.34 14.65
N ALA A 37 -32.93 -11.53 15.25
CA ALA A 37 -31.80 -11.91 16.10
C ALA A 37 -30.69 -12.59 15.27
N HIS A 38 -29.49 -12.70 15.84
CA HIS A 38 -28.26 -13.18 15.18
C HIS A 38 -28.47 -14.52 14.42
N ASN A 39 -27.90 -14.63 13.21
CA ASN A 39 -28.04 -15.74 12.25
C ASN A 39 -29.44 -15.95 11.61
N GLN A 40 -30.06 -14.88 11.08
CA GLN A 40 -31.31 -15.00 10.30
C GLN A 40 -31.31 -14.17 9.01
N SER A 41 -31.95 -14.68 7.94
CA SER A 41 -32.11 -14.03 6.63
C SER A 41 -33.58 -13.79 6.29
N ALA A 42 -33.93 -12.57 5.87
CA ALA A 42 -35.26 -12.23 5.36
C ALA A 42 -35.22 -12.08 3.84
N HIS A 43 -36.14 -12.74 3.13
CA HIS A 43 -36.24 -12.67 1.67
C HIS A 43 -37.34 -11.69 1.23
N LEU A 44 -36.94 -10.64 0.52
CA LEU A 44 -37.88 -9.79 -0.22
C LEU A 44 -38.34 -10.54 -1.49
N PRO A 45 -39.64 -10.61 -1.79
CA PRO A 45 -40.10 -11.16 -3.05
C PRO A 45 -39.58 -10.30 -4.22
N PRO A 46 -39.15 -10.91 -5.34
CA PRO A 46 -38.69 -10.17 -6.50
C PRO A 46 -39.85 -9.34 -7.05
N SER A 47 -39.61 -8.05 -7.26
CA SER A 47 -40.55 -7.15 -7.92
C SER A 47 -40.80 -7.65 -9.35
N SER A 48 -41.99 -8.19 -9.58
CA SER A 48 -42.53 -8.46 -10.92
C SER A 48 -42.93 -7.15 -11.58
N SER A 49 -41.95 -6.47 -12.16
CA SER A 49 -42.18 -5.59 -13.29
C SER A 49 -41.31 -6.11 -14.42
N THR A 50 -41.94 -6.86 -15.34
CA THR A 50 -41.41 -7.18 -16.65
C THR A 50 -41.20 -5.86 -17.39
N THR A 51 -40.02 -5.30 -17.20
CA THR A 51 -39.45 -4.32 -18.11
C THR A 51 -38.07 -4.87 -18.37
N THR A 52 -37.89 -5.46 -19.55
CA THR A 52 -36.56 -5.74 -20.10
C THR A 52 -35.71 -4.51 -19.82
N PRO A 53 -34.63 -4.61 -19.03
CA PRO A 53 -33.77 -3.45 -18.82
C PRO A 53 -33.30 -3.00 -20.20
N PRO A 54 -33.42 -1.71 -20.54
CA PRO A 54 -32.86 -1.21 -21.78
C PRO A 54 -31.38 -1.59 -21.78
N THR A 55 -30.89 -2.10 -22.91
CA THR A 55 -29.46 -2.32 -23.13
C THR A 55 -28.70 -1.09 -22.62
N PRO A 56 -27.73 -1.25 -21.70
CA PRO A 56 -26.99 -0.10 -21.17
C PRO A 56 -26.45 0.69 -22.35
N SER A 57 -26.82 1.96 -22.43
CA SER A 57 -26.17 2.84 -23.40
C SER A 57 -24.68 2.87 -23.06
N PRO A 58 -23.78 2.84 -24.06
CA PRO A 58 -22.35 2.94 -23.78
C PRO A 58 -22.08 4.22 -22.96
N PRO A 59 -21.11 4.20 -22.05
CA PRO A 59 -20.72 5.38 -21.30
C PRO A 59 -20.41 6.54 -22.26
N PRO A 60 -20.62 7.80 -21.83
CA PRO A 60 -20.26 8.94 -22.65
C PRO A 60 -18.75 8.96 -22.91
N ASN A 61 -18.31 9.39 -24.10
CA ASN A 61 -16.89 9.65 -24.32
C ASN A 61 -16.46 10.83 -23.44
N THR A 62 -15.40 10.62 -22.64
CA THR A 62 -14.91 11.60 -21.68
C THR A 62 -13.48 12.05 -21.94
N ASP A 63 -12.86 11.70 -23.07
CA ASP A 63 -11.43 11.91 -23.37
C ASP A 63 -10.99 13.39 -23.29
N GLN A 64 -11.93 14.32 -23.47
CA GLN A 64 -11.68 15.77 -23.43
C GLN A 64 -11.92 16.38 -22.05
N LEU A 65 -12.46 15.61 -21.09
CA LEU A 65 -12.75 16.08 -19.75
C LEU A 65 -11.49 16.04 -18.88
N PRO A 66 -11.40 16.89 -17.84
CA PRO A 66 -10.25 16.88 -16.94
C PRO A 66 -10.33 15.70 -15.95
N PRO A 67 -9.18 15.20 -15.47
CA PRO A 67 -9.17 14.31 -14.30
C PRO A 67 -9.47 15.12 -13.01
N PRO A 68 -10.07 14.49 -11.98
CA PRO A 68 -10.29 15.12 -10.68
C PRO A 68 -8.95 15.43 -9.99
N LYS A 69 -8.86 16.60 -9.36
CA LYS A 69 -7.67 17.11 -8.67
C LYS A 69 -7.87 17.30 -7.16
N THR A 70 -9.09 17.20 -6.67
CA THR A 70 -9.43 17.37 -5.25
C THR A 70 -10.29 16.22 -4.76
N VAL A 71 -10.33 15.99 -3.44
CA VAL A 71 -11.19 14.96 -2.82
C VAL A 71 -12.65 15.17 -3.20
N ARG A 72 -13.16 16.40 -3.15
CA ARG A 72 -14.52 16.75 -3.59
C ARG A 72 -14.78 16.29 -5.04
N GLU A 73 -13.87 16.58 -5.95
CA GLU A 73 -14.00 16.18 -7.36
C GLU A 73 -13.92 14.65 -7.52
N MET A 74 -13.05 13.97 -6.77
CA MET A 74 -12.97 12.50 -6.75
C MET A 74 -14.25 11.85 -6.21
N LEU A 75 -14.88 12.44 -5.18
CA LEU A 75 -16.17 11.96 -4.68
C LEU A 75 -17.26 12.11 -5.73
N PHE A 76 -17.29 13.23 -6.47
CA PHE A 76 -18.21 13.37 -7.61
C PHE A 76 -17.88 12.38 -8.73
N TRP A 77 -16.60 12.15 -9.01
CA TRP A 77 -16.15 11.14 -9.98
C TRP A 77 -16.66 9.73 -9.61
N LEU A 78 -16.62 9.36 -8.33
CA LEU A 78 -17.19 8.10 -7.84
C LEU A 78 -18.71 8.05 -8.05
N VAL A 79 -19.44 9.14 -7.78
CA VAL A 79 -20.88 9.21 -8.10
C VAL A 79 -21.14 8.97 -9.59
N GLY A 80 -20.31 9.54 -10.46
CA GLY A 80 -20.42 9.35 -11.91
C GLY A 80 -20.20 7.90 -12.37
N MET A 81 -19.41 7.09 -11.64
CA MET A 81 -19.22 5.65 -11.95
C MET A 81 -20.56 4.90 -11.99
N THR A 82 -21.44 5.17 -11.03
CA THR A 82 -22.78 4.56 -10.98
C THR A 82 -23.71 5.19 -12.02
N GLN A 83 -23.65 6.51 -12.22
CA GLN A 83 -24.53 7.21 -13.16
C GLN A 83 -24.26 6.88 -14.64
N TYR A 84 -23.00 6.59 -14.98
CA TYR A 84 -22.58 6.25 -16.34
C TYR A 84 -22.40 4.74 -16.58
N GLY A 85 -22.62 3.89 -15.56
CA GLY A 85 -22.58 2.43 -15.71
C GLY A 85 -21.19 1.80 -15.72
N TYR A 86 -20.14 2.52 -15.31
CA TYR A 86 -18.76 2.00 -15.23
C TYR A 86 -18.57 0.91 -14.17
N VAL A 87 -19.50 0.77 -13.22
CA VAL A 87 -19.44 -0.29 -12.19
C VAL A 87 -19.45 -1.69 -12.81
N GLU A 88 -20.31 -1.93 -13.81
CA GLU A 88 -20.35 -3.24 -14.48
C GLU A 88 -19.11 -3.48 -15.33
N ILE A 89 -18.53 -2.45 -15.95
CA ILE A 89 -17.26 -2.56 -16.70
C ILE A 89 -16.12 -2.99 -15.77
N ILE A 90 -16.04 -2.40 -14.58
CA ILE A 90 -15.05 -2.80 -13.56
C ILE A 90 -15.31 -4.22 -13.08
N LYS A 91 -16.57 -4.61 -12.88
CA LYS A 91 -16.94 -5.95 -12.46
C LYS A 91 -16.49 -7.00 -13.48
N GLU A 92 -16.78 -6.79 -14.76
CA GLU A 92 -16.34 -7.68 -15.84
C GLU A 92 -14.82 -7.80 -15.89
N HIS A 93 -14.11 -6.66 -15.86
CA HIS A 93 -12.65 -6.66 -15.86
C HIS A 93 -12.05 -7.36 -14.64
N VAL A 94 -12.59 -7.15 -13.44
CA VAL A 94 -12.17 -7.84 -12.22
C VAL A 94 -12.47 -9.33 -12.32
N ALA A 95 -13.60 -9.75 -12.88
CA ALA A 95 -13.92 -11.16 -13.07
C ALA A 95 -12.91 -11.87 -13.98
N ASP A 96 -12.47 -11.20 -15.05
CA ASP A 96 -11.43 -11.71 -15.95
C ASP A 96 -10.09 -11.81 -15.23
N LEU A 97 -9.68 -10.76 -14.50
CA LEU A 97 -8.47 -10.79 -13.67
C LEU A 97 -8.50 -11.95 -12.66
N LEU A 98 -9.60 -12.12 -11.93
CA LEU A 98 -9.72 -13.17 -10.92
C LEU A 98 -9.67 -14.58 -11.53
N ARG A 99 -10.20 -14.75 -12.74
CA ARG A 99 -10.15 -16.02 -13.47
C ARG A 99 -8.73 -16.42 -13.86
N GLU A 100 -7.85 -15.47 -14.13
CA GLU A 100 -6.44 -15.74 -14.41
C GLU A 100 -5.68 -16.25 -13.17
N TYR A 101 -6.06 -15.77 -11.98
CA TYR A 101 -5.40 -16.15 -10.73
C TYR A 101 -6.06 -17.34 -10.02
N ASN A 102 -7.30 -17.68 -10.36
CA ASN A 102 -7.98 -18.82 -9.74
C ASN A 102 -7.34 -20.14 -10.19
N LYS A 103 -6.66 -20.80 -9.24
CA LYS A 103 -6.03 -22.11 -9.41
C LYS A 103 -6.92 -23.27 -8.91
N ASP A 104 -8.05 -22.98 -8.27
CA ASP A 104 -8.94 -23.95 -7.65
C ASP A 104 -10.25 -24.10 -8.43
N ALA A 105 -10.36 -25.18 -9.20
CA ALA A 105 -11.55 -25.51 -9.98
C ALA A 105 -12.78 -25.85 -9.11
N SER A 106 -12.64 -26.01 -7.80
CA SER A 106 -13.76 -26.24 -6.88
C SER A 106 -14.46 -24.95 -6.44
N GLN A 107 -13.86 -23.79 -6.69
CA GLN A 107 -14.40 -22.47 -6.39
C GLN A 107 -15.03 -21.81 -7.64
N PRO A 108 -15.91 -20.79 -7.46
CA PRO A 108 -16.36 -19.97 -8.58
C PRO A 108 -15.16 -19.42 -9.36
N SER A 109 -15.24 -19.39 -10.69
CA SER A 109 -14.12 -18.99 -11.53
C SER A 109 -13.60 -17.57 -11.26
N ASP A 110 -14.41 -16.72 -10.64
CA ASP A 110 -14.09 -15.33 -10.27
C ASP A 110 -13.84 -15.16 -8.76
N ALA A 111 -13.44 -16.21 -8.04
CA ALA A 111 -13.14 -16.17 -6.61
C ALA A 111 -11.64 -16.11 -6.31
N LEU A 112 -11.28 -15.34 -5.27
CA LEU A 112 -9.93 -15.21 -4.75
C LEU A 112 -9.91 -15.45 -3.23
N GLU A 113 -9.11 -16.40 -2.77
CA GLU A 113 -8.89 -16.63 -1.34
C GLU A 113 -8.16 -15.45 -0.69
N VAL A 114 -8.66 -14.96 0.45
CA VAL A 114 -8.10 -13.82 1.18
C VAL A 114 -8.06 -14.05 2.70
N THR A 115 -7.16 -13.38 3.41
CA THR A 115 -6.75 -13.79 4.77
C THR A 115 -7.66 -13.37 5.95
N ARG A 116 -8.72 -12.56 5.73
CA ARG A 116 -9.46 -11.90 6.83
C ARG A 116 -10.96 -12.23 6.97
N GLU A 117 -11.56 -12.82 5.95
CA GLU A 117 -13.02 -13.00 5.89
C GLU A 117 -13.35 -14.48 5.62
N PRO A 118 -14.49 -15.00 6.13
CA PRO A 118 -14.88 -16.39 5.90
C PRO A 118 -15.36 -16.65 4.45
N TYR A 119 -15.18 -15.68 3.55
CA TYR A 119 -15.60 -15.74 2.15
C TYR A 119 -14.46 -15.39 1.20
N ASN A 120 -14.52 -15.95 0.00
CA ASN A 120 -13.62 -15.59 -1.09
C ASN A 120 -14.02 -14.23 -1.70
N LEU A 121 -13.03 -13.40 -2.00
CA LEU A 121 -13.27 -12.14 -2.69
C LEU A 121 -13.68 -12.44 -4.14
N THR A 122 -14.83 -11.92 -4.57
CA THR A 122 -15.35 -12.13 -5.93
C THR A 122 -15.51 -10.81 -6.66
N ALA A 123 -15.65 -10.84 -7.98
CA ALA A 123 -15.94 -9.63 -8.76
C ALA A 123 -17.25 -8.97 -8.31
N SER A 124 -18.24 -9.78 -7.90
CA SER A 124 -19.51 -9.28 -7.36
C SER A 124 -19.34 -8.58 -6.01
N HIS A 125 -18.47 -9.09 -5.12
CA HIS A 125 -18.14 -8.39 -3.87
C HIS A 125 -17.52 -7.02 -4.16
N VAL A 126 -16.54 -6.96 -5.07
CA VAL A 126 -15.89 -5.68 -5.46
C VAL A 126 -16.89 -4.69 -6.06
N SER A 127 -17.77 -5.14 -6.96
CA SER A 127 -18.75 -4.25 -7.61
C SER A 127 -19.86 -3.78 -6.66
N GLN A 128 -20.27 -4.62 -5.70
CA GLN A 128 -21.21 -4.24 -4.64
C GLN A 128 -20.59 -3.19 -3.71
N THR A 129 -19.39 -3.45 -3.20
CA THR A 129 -18.67 -2.47 -2.34
C THR A 129 -18.35 -1.19 -3.11
N LEU A 130 -18.06 -1.26 -4.41
CA LEU A 130 -17.93 -0.07 -5.27
C LEU A 130 -19.24 0.73 -5.33
N THR A 131 -20.37 0.05 -5.51
CA THR A 131 -21.69 0.73 -5.52
C THR A 131 -21.99 1.39 -4.17
N GLU A 132 -21.67 0.71 -3.07
CA GLU A 132 -21.81 1.25 -1.72
C GLU A 132 -20.90 2.46 -1.49
N ALA A 133 -19.65 2.41 -1.96
CA ALA A 133 -18.70 3.51 -1.89
C ALA A 133 -19.15 4.72 -2.74
N CYS A 134 -19.76 4.50 -3.91
CA CYS A 134 -20.37 5.56 -4.71
C CYS A 134 -21.55 6.21 -3.98
N LEU A 135 -22.41 5.41 -3.34
CA LEU A 135 -23.52 5.91 -2.53
C LEU A 135 -23.03 6.64 -1.28
N TYR A 136 -21.99 6.13 -0.62
CA TYR A 136 -21.33 6.78 0.49
C TYR A 136 -20.77 8.14 0.07
N SER A 137 -20.07 8.20 -1.06
CA SER A 137 -19.54 9.45 -1.63
C SER A 137 -20.65 10.48 -1.90
N ALA A 138 -21.77 10.04 -2.48
CA ALA A 138 -22.95 10.89 -2.68
C ALA A 138 -23.52 11.40 -1.34
N ASN A 139 -23.60 10.53 -0.33
CA ASN A 139 -24.05 10.92 1.02
C ASN A 139 -23.13 11.93 1.69
N VAL A 140 -21.80 11.74 1.61
CA VAL A 140 -20.82 12.69 2.14
C VAL A 140 -20.99 14.06 1.49
N LEU A 141 -21.00 14.12 0.15
CA LEU A 141 -21.16 15.37 -0.60
C LEU A 141 -22.47 16.08 -0.28
N TYR A 142 -23.57 15.34 -0.22
CA TYR A 142 -24.88 15.92 0.04
C TYR A 142 -25.03 16.38 1.49
N LYS A 143 -24.64 15.55 2.47
CA LYS A 143 -24.77 15.88 3.90
C LYS A 143 -23.82 16.97 4.35
N LEU A 144 -22.65 17.13 3.71
CA LEU A 144 -21.76 18.25 3.98
C LEU A 144 -22.42 19.60 3.66
N ARG A 145 -23.30 19.66 2.65
CA ARG A 145 -24.05 20.89 2.30
C ARG A 145 -25.41 20.99 3.00
N HIS A 146 -26.16 19.89 3.05
CA HIS A 146 -27.57 19.84 3.46
C HIS A 146 -27.76 18.95 4.68
N ILE A 147 -27.29 19.41 5.83
CA ILE A 147 -27.41 18.67 7.09
C ILE A 147 -28.87 18.52 7.49
N ASN A 148 -29.29 17.30 7.83
CA ASN A 148 -30.63 16.93 8.29
C ASN A 148 -31.79 17.18 7.29
N VAL A 149 -31.50 17.41 6.01
CA VAL A 149 -32.53 17.60 4.96
C VAL A 149 -32.53 16.42 4.01
N SER A 150 -33.62 15.63 3.94
CA SER A 150 -33.68 14.40 3.11
C SER A 150 -34.35 14.59 1.73
N LYS A 151 -35.12 15.68 1.54
CA LYS A 151 -36.11 15.76 0.46
C LYS A 151 -35.54 15.91 -0.97
N ASP A 152 -34.26 16.28 -1.13
CA ASP A 152 -33.70 16.64 -2.44
C ASP A 152 -32.47 15.83 -2.88
N PHE A 153 -32.14 14.72 -2.18
CA PHE A 153 -30.94 13.93 -2.44
C PHE A 153 -30.78 13.50 -3.92
N GLN A 154 -31.83 12.92 -4.52
CA GLN A 154 -31.76 12.49 -5.92
C GLN A 154 -31.68 13.67 -6.89
N THR A 155 -32.40 14.75 -6.62
CA THR A 155 -32.39 15.95 -7.47
C THR A 155 -31.02 16.62 -7.46
N PHE A 156 -30.29 16.56 -6.35
CA PHE A 156 -28.95 17.12 -6.24
C PHE A 156 -27.97 16.53 -7.26
N PHE A 157 -28.10 15.26 -7.65
CA PHE A 157 -27.19 14.60 -8.59
C PHE A 157 -27.78 14.44 -10.00
N LYS A 158 -28.89 15.12 -10.34
CA LYS A 158 -29.44 15.12 -11.72
C LYS A 158 -28.58 15.90 -12.72
N ASP A 159 -27.85 16.89 -12.21
CA ASP A 159 -26.94 17.70 -13.02
C ASP A 159 -25.66 16.93 -13.32
N LYS A 160 -25.52 16.50 -14.59
CA LYS A 160 -24.38 15.72 -15.08
C LYS A 160 -23.08 16.52 -15.07
N GLU A 161 -23.12 17.86 -15.09
CA GLU A 161 -21.92 18.69 -15.07
C GLU A 161 -21.12 18.51 -13.76
N LYS A 162 -21.78 18.11 -12.67
CA LYS A 162 -21.13 17.88 -11.37
C LYS A 162 -20.11 16.75 -11.38
N TYR A 163 -20.27 15.78 -12.27
CA TYR A 163 -19.40 14.61 -12.38
C TYR A 163 -18.87 14.43 -13.82
N ALA A 164 -18.77 15.53 -14.57
CA ALA A 164 -18.16 15.60 -15.89
C ALA A 164 -16.62 15.57 -15.79
N PHE A 165 -16.08 14.38 -15.52
CA PHE A 165 -14.65 14.11 -15.45
C PHE A 165 -14.22 13.05 -16.44
N TYR A 166 -12.91 12.89 -16.62
CA TYR A 166 -12.33 11.82 -17.44
C TYR A 166 -12.45 10.45 -16.77
N TYR A 167 -12.96 9.48 -17.53
CA TYR A 167 -12.98 8.05 -17.26
C TYR A 167 -12.31 7.34 -18.43
N SER A 168 -11.30 6.52 -18.15
CA SER A 168 -10.62 5.76 -19.20
C SER A 168 -11.55 4.73 -19.86
N ASP A 169 -11.54 4.68 -21.19
CA ASP A 169 -12.23 3.63 -21.95
C ASP A 169 -11.53 2.27 -21.84
N ASP A 170 -10.23 2.25 -21.49
CA ASP A 170 -9.49 1.02 -21.17
C ASP A 170 -9.80 0.58 -19.72
N PRO A 171 -10.36 -0.64 -19.51
CA PRO A 171 -10.78 -1.10 -18.18
C PRO A 171 -9.64 -1.22 -17.16
N ALA A 172 -8.43 -1.57 -17.61
CA ALA A 172 -7.27 -1.70 -16.72
C ALA A 172 -6.79 -0.33 -16.21
N ARG A 173 -6.74 0.68 -17.09
CA ARG A 173 -6.49 2.07 -16.71
C ARG A 173 -7.60 2.64 -15.84
N LEU A 174 -8.86 2.30 -16.12
CA LEU A 174 -9.99 2.72 -15.29
C LEU A 174 -9.89 2.13 -13.88
N LEU A 175 -9.52 0.85 -13.74
CA LEU A 175 -9.28 0.23 -12.43
C LEU A 175 -8.13 0.91 -11.69
N CYS A 176 -7.06 1.33 -12.39
CA CYS A 176 -5.98 2.10 -11.80
C CYS A 176 -6.44 3.49 -11.34
N GLN A 177 -7.25 4.21 -12.13
CA GLN A 177 -7.85 5.49 -11.74
C GLN A 177 -8.71 5.32 -10.49
N LEU A 178 -9.60 4.31 -10.49
CA LEU A 178 -10.48 3.99 -9.38
C LEU A 178 -9.67 3.77 -8.09
N ARG A 179 -8.65 2.91 -8.13
CA ARG A 179 -7.77 2.66 -6.99
C ARG A 179 -7.16 3.95 -6.44
N ASP A 180 -6.57 4.77 -7.30
CA ASP A 180 -5.86 5.96 -6.81
C ASP A 180 -6.82 6.99 -6.20
N TYR A 181 -7.97 7.20 -6.83
CA TYR A 181 -8.98 8.14 -6.34
C TYR A 181 -9.63 7.66 -5.05
N VAL A 182 -10.00 6.37 -4.97
CA VAL A 182 -10.52 5.76 -3.74
C VAL A 182 -9.49 5.88 -2.62
N TYR A 183 -8.23 5.57 -2.89
CA TYR A 183 -7.18 5.63 -1.89
C TYR A 183 -6.90 7.05 -1.38
N ALA A 184 -6.85 8.04 -2.29
CA ALA A 184 -6.69 9.45 -1.92
C ALA A 184 -7.87 9.97 -1.10
N CYS A 185 -9.10 9.62 -1.47
CA CYS A 185 -10.30 9.91 -0.68
C CYS A 185 -10.22 9.27 0.71
N CYS A 186 -9.87 7.98 0.80
CA CYS A 186 -9.74 7.28 2.07
C CYS A 186 -8.74 7.97 2.99
N HIS A 187 -7.54 8.28 2.50
CA HIS A 187 -6.52 8.94 3.31
C HIS A 187 -7.03 10.28 3.89
N GLN A 188 -7.74 11.09 3.10
CA GLN A 188 -8.20 12.39 3.58
C GLN A 188 -9.43 12.32 4.47
N LEU A 189 -10.40 11.47 4.13
CA LEU A 189 -11.63 11.32 4.91
C LEU A 189 -11.37 10.60 6.24
N GLU A 190 -10.46 9.63 6.29
CA GLU A 190 -10.06 8.98 7.55
C GLU A 190 -9.35 9.95 8.49
N PHE A 191 -8.41 10.75 7.97
CA PHE A 191 -7.77 11.80 8.75
C PHE A 191 -8.80 12.80 9.28
N LEU A 192 -9.70 13.27 8.42
CA LEU A 192 -10.76 14.20 8.80
C LEU A 192 -11.70 13.61 9.85
N ARG A 193 -12.08 12.34 9.70
CA ARG A 193 -12.93 11.61 10.65
C ARG A 193 -12.26 11.50 12.01
N SER A 194 -11.00 11.08 12.04
CA SER A 194 -10.21 10.98 13.28
C SER A 194 -10.09 12.36 13.92
N GLN A 195 -9.65 13.40 13.23
CA GLN A 195 -9.57 14.74 13.81
C GLN A 195 -10.93 15.24 14.35
N CYS A 196 -12.03 14.98 13.66
CA CYS A 196 -13.36 15.40 14.08
C CYS A 196 -13.98 14.57 15.22
N SER A 197 -13.44 13.39 15.55
CA SER A 197 -13.91 12.59 16.67
C SER A 197 -13.36 13.09 18.01
N TRP A 198 -12.20 13.75 17.99
CA TRP A 198 -11.49 14.24 19.18
C TRP A 198 -11.93 15.63 19.65
N ASN A 199 -11.99 15.82 20.97
CA ASN A 199 -12.33 17.10 21.58
C ASN A 199 -11.27 18.17 21.27
N THR A 200 -11.69 19.43 21.22
CA THR A 200 -10.81 20.60 21.00
C THR A 200 -9.78 20.81 22.12
N LYS A 201 -10.11 20.45 23.36
CA LYS A 201 -9.16 20.46 24.49
C LYS A 201 -8.03 19.46 24.27
N ASP A 202 -8.31 18.42 23.50
CA ASP A 202 -7.40 17.35 23.14
C ASP A 202 -6.91 17.52 21.69
N GLY A 203 -6.78 18.77 21.21
CA GLY A 203 -6.23 19.09 19.89
C GLY A 203 -7.09 18.71 18.68
N GLY A 204 -8.25 18.07 18.90
CA GLY A 204 -9.17 17.66 17.85
C GLY A 204 -10.11 18.76 17.36
N TRP A 205 -10.97 18.41 16.41
CA TRP A 205 -11.85 19.30 15.69
C TRP A 205 -13.33 19.10 15.99
N GLN A 206 -13.69 18.28 16.99
CA GLN A 206 -15.10 17.95 17.27
C GLN A 206 -15.97 19.20 17.49
N GLU A 207 -15.47 20.22 18.17
CA GLU A 207 -16.19 21.49 18.41
C GLU A 207 -15.81 22.60 17.41
N CYS A 208 -14.86 22.36 16.49
CA CYS A 208 -14.48 23.36 15.49
C CYS A 208 -15.65 23.63 14.54
N GLN A 209 -15.90 24.92 14.27
CA GLN A 209 -17.03 25.34 13.45
C GLN A 209 -16.69 25.33 11.96
N TYR A 210 -17.63 24.89 11.12
CA TYR A 210 -17.57 25.00 9.65
C TYR A 210 -18.93 25.47 9.08
N GLY A 211 -18.92 26.11 7.91
CA GLY A 211 -20.10 26.72 7.28
C GLY A 211 -19.75 27.83 6.28
N SER A 212 -20.72 28.28 5.48
CA SER A 212 -20.53 29.40 4.56
C SER A 212 -20.39 30.75 5.28
N ASP A 213 -21.06 30.91 6.42
CA ASP A 213 -21.19 32.22 7.10
C ASP A 213 -20.12 32.45 8.19
N ILE A 214 -19.01 31.72 8.13
CA ILE A 214 -17.95 31.79 9.14
C ILE A 214 -16.95 32.90 8.79
N LYS A 215 -16.85 33.90 9.67
CA LYS A 215 -15.95 35.06 9.48
C LYS A 215 -14.47 34.76 9.78
N THR A 216 -14.20 33.86 10.71
CA THR A 216 -12.83 33.46 11.08
C THR A 216 -12.72 31.95 10.88
N PRO A 217 -11.99 31.48 9.86
CA PRO A 217 -11.96 30.06 9.54
C PRO A 217 -11.31 29.28 10.69
N SER A 218 -12.01 28.25 11.18
CA SER A 218 -11.43 27.28 12.11
C SER A 218 -10.40 26.40 11.38
N PRO A 219 -9.54 25.64 12.11
CA PRO A 219 -8.65 24.67 11.48
C PRO A 219 -9.40 23.67 10.57
N LEU A 220 -10.58 23.22 11.00
CA LEU A 220 -11.47 22.36 10.22
C LEU A 220 -11.94 23.05 8.93
N GLN A 221 -12.46 24.27 9.02
CA GLN A 221 -12.90 25.04 7.85
C GLN A 221 -11.73 25.23 6.87
N ALA A 222 -10.55 25.63 7.39
CA ALA A 222 -9.36 25.86 6.59
C ALA A 222 -8.89 24.59 5.87
N PHE A 223 -8.96 23.42 6.52
CA PHE A 223 -8.64 22.14 5.91
C PHE A 223 -9.65 21.76 4.81
N LEU A 224 -10.96 21.94 5.05
CA LEU A 224 -12.00 21.62 4.06
C LEU A 224 -11.90 22.47 2.79
N THR A 225 -11.57 23.76 2.96
CA THR A 225 -11.53 24.72 1.84
C THR A 225 -10.12 24.96 1.30
N ASP A 226 -9.14 24.17 1.71
CA ASP A 226 -7.72 24.33 1.35
C ASP A 226 -7.20 25.78 1.54
N ALA A 227 -7.65 26.44 2.61
CA ALA A 227 -7.24 27.82 2.88
C ALA A 227 -5.76 27.86 3.30
N SER A 228 -5.07 28.96 2.98
CA SER A 228 -3.66 29.18 3.39
C SER A 228 -3.44 29.17 4.90
N ALA A 229 -4.50 29.33 5.70
CA ALA A 229 -4.49 29.19 7.14
C ALA A 229 -4.42 27.73 7.63
N SER A 230 -4.64 26.75 6.75
CA SER A 230 -4.47 25.33 7.09
C SER A 230 -3.02 25.04 7.42
N LYS A 231 -2.79 24.39 8.57
CA LYS A 231 -1.44 23.95 8.98
C LYS A 231 -0.99 22.67 8.25
N PHE A 232 -1.90 21.99 7.56
CA PHE A 232 -1.66 20.72 6.89
C PHE A 232 -1.36 20.96 5.42
N GLU A 233 -0.20 20.49 4.97
CA GLU A 233 0.23 20.63 3.57
C GLU A 233 -0.48 19.60 2.68
N THR A 234 -1.44 20.09 1.90
CA THR A 234 -2.14 19.36 0.85
C THR A 234 -1.76 19.90 -0.52
N HIS A 235 -1.95 19.08 -1.56
CA HIS A 235 -1.69 19.50 -2.95
C HIS A 235 -2.78 19.01 -3.91
N PRO A 236 -2.96 19.64 -5.08
CA PRO A 236 -3.80 19.09 -6.13
C PRO A 236 -3.31 17.70 -6.54
N PHE A 237 -4.23 16.75 -6.70
CA PHE A 237 -3.90 15.43 -7.19
C PHE A 237 -3.39 15.49 -8.63
N ASP A 238 -2.28 14.80 -8.86
CA ASP A 238 -1.65 14.69 -10.17
C ASP A 238 -1.57 13.20 -10.55
N PRO A 239 -2.40 12.72 -11.50
CA PRO A 239 -2.38 11.33 -11.94
C PRO A 239 -1.06 10.94 -12.63
N CYS A 240 -0.30 11.92 -13.13
CA CYS A 240 0.99 11.74 -13.78
C CYS A 240 2.16 11.70 -12.79
N ASN A 241 1.93 12.08 -11.52
CA ASN A 241 2.96 12.01 -10.50
C ASN A 241 3.25 10.54 -10.14
N ILE A 242 4.50 10.10 -10.32
CA ILE A 242 4.88 8.70 -10.07
C ILE A 242 4.64 8.26 -8.62
N CYS A 243 4.76 9.19 -7.67
CA CYS A 243 4.55 8.92 -6.25
C CYS A 243 3.07 8.89 -5.87
N ARG A 244 2.16 9.43 -6.71
CA ARG A 244 0.72 9.62 -6.47
C ARG A 244 0.43 9.93 -5.00
N LYS A 245 0.91 11.09 -4.57
CA LYS A 245 0.85 11.53 -3.18
C LYS A 245 -0.60 11.50 -2.66
N SER A 246 -0.79 10.94 -1.46
CA SER A 246 -2.12 10.71 -0.86
C SER A 246 -2.72 11.96 -0.19
N ARG A 247 -1.92 12.99 0.08
CA ARG A 247 -2.33 14.24 0.76
C ARG A 247 -2.95 15.25 -0.22
N VAL A 248 -4.11 14.90 -0.75
CA VAL A 248 -4.81 15.67 -1.78
C VAL A 248 -5.67 16.80 -1.21
N ASN A 249 -5.73 17.95 -1.87
CA ASN A 249 -6.64 19.05 -1.52
C ASN A 249 -8.09 18.59 -1.34
N MET A 250 -8.79 19.08 -0.32
CA MET A 250 -10.18 18.73 -0.05
C MET A 250 -11.14 19.28 -1.11
N GLY A 251 -10.92 20.53 -1.55
CA GLY A 251 -11.57 21.16 -2.69
C GLY A 251 -12.94 21.78 -2.44
N PHE A 252 -13.42 21.84 -1.19
CA PHE A 252 -14.73 22.41 -0.88
C PHE A 252 -14.69 23.95 -0.91
N ARG A 253 -15.77 24.56 -1.38
CA ARG A 253 -15.94 26.03 -1.38
C ARG A 253 -17.05 26.41 -0.42
N GLU A 254 -17.14 27.70 -0.07
CA GLU A 254 -18.21 28.22 0.82
C GLU A 254 -19.62 27.79 0.37
N LYS A 255 -19.88 27.80 -0.95
CA LYS A 255 -21.16 27.35 -1.54
C LYS A 255 -21.48 25.85 -1.39
N ASP A 256 -20.46 25.05 -1.10
CA ASP A 256 -20.59 23.59 -0.91
C ASP A 256 -20.79 23.24 0.57
N LEU A 257 -20.72 24.22 1.47
CA LEU A 257 -20.87 24.08 2.92
C LEU A 257 -22.27 24.56 3.36
N PRO A 258 -22.72 24.23 4.57
CA PRO A 258 -24.04 24.60 5.03
C PRO A 258 -24.10 26.09 5.39
N GLU A 259 -25.24 26.72 5.14
CA GLU A 259 -25.50 28.12 5.54
C GLU A 259 -25.48 28.27 7.05
N SER A 260 -26.18 27.36 7.74
CA SER A 260 -26.13 27.28 9.20
C SER A 260 -24.73 26.88 9.68
N LYS A 261 -24.31 27.43 10.81
CA LYS A 261 -23.08 27.04 11.49
C LYS A 261 -23.16 25.62 12.03
N GLN A 262 -22.13 24.83 11.78
CA GLN A 262 -22.05 23.41 12.13
C GLN A 262 -20.72 23.09 12.80
N THR A 263 -20.58 21.90 13.39
CA THR A 263 -19.40 21.51 14.17
C THR A 263 -18.77 20.23 13.62
N GLY A 264 -17.47 20.00 13.89
CA GLY A 264 -16.78 18.78 13.47
C GLY A 264 -17.47 17.48 13.91
N LYS A 265 -18.20 17.48 15.03
CA LYS A 265 -19.06 16.36 15.45
C LYS A 265 -20.05 15.94 14.36
N SER A 266 -20.62 16.89 13.64
CA SER A 266 -21.51 16.61 12.49
C SER A 266 -20.74 15.89 11.38
N ILE A 267 -19.49 16.28 11.08
CA ILE A 267 -18.65 15.63 10.07
C ILE A 267 -18.26 14.22 10.50
N SER A 268 -17.81 14.04 11.75
CA SER A 268 -17.53 12.71 12.30
C SER A 268 -18.76 11.79 12.14
N THR A 269 -19.96 12.31 12.41
CA THR A 269 -21.22 11.57 12.20
C THR A 269 -21.52 11.29 10.73
N ILE A 270 -21.19 12.21 9.81
CA ILE A 270 -21.39 12.02 8.37
C ILE A 270 -20.45 10.94 7.82
N LEU A 271 -19.21 10.92 8.29
CA LEU A 271 -18.18 10.00 7.84
C LEU A 271 -18.29 8.61 8.50
N THR A 272 -18.97 8.51 9.65
CA THR A 272 -19.26 7.22 10.29
C THR A 272 -20.44 6.52 9.59
N PRO A 273 -20.28 5.27 9.11
CA PRO A 273 -21.36 4.51 8.50
C PRO A 273 -22.58 4.35 9.42
N SER A 274 -23.78 4.60 8.90
CA SER A 274 -25.01 4.67 9.71
C SER A 274 -25.58 3.31 10.15
N CYS A 275 -25.07 2.18 9.64
CA CYS A 275 -25.63 0.84 9.82
C CYS A 275 -24.70 -0.17 10.54
N GLY A 276 -23.66 0.29 11.24
CA GLY A 276 -22.83 -0.59 12.08
C GLY A 276 -21.94 -1.58 11.30
N GLY A 277 -21.49 -1.20 10.11
CA GLY A 277 -20.50 -1.94 9.31
C GLY A 277 -19.20 -1.15 9.12
N GLU A 278 -18.24 -1.75 8.42
CA GLU A 278 -17.01 -1.07 8.02
C GLU A 278 -17.28 0.05 7.00
N ASP A 279 -16.38 1.03 6.92
CA ASP A 279 -16.47 2.12 5.95
C ASP A 279 -16.34 1.56 4.51
N PRO A 280 -17.36 1.71 3.64
CA PRO A 280 -17.31 1.13 2.29
C PRO A 280 -16.15 1.62 1.43
N LEU A 281 -15.72 2.88 1.61
CA LEU A 281 -14.55 3.39 0.88
C LEU A 281 -13.27 2.71 1.37
N LEU A 282 -13.14 2.52 2.68
CA LEU A 282 -11.97 1.87 3.27
C LEU A 282 -11.90 0.39 2.91
N THR A 283 -13.03 -0.32 2.96
CA THR A 283 -13.13 -1.72 2.52
C THR A 283 -12.79 -1.84 1.04
N LEU A 284 -13.34 -0.96 0.18
CA LEU A 284 -13.00 -0.93 -1.23
C LEU A 284 -11.51 -0.64 -1.46
N ALA A 285 -10.91 0.29 -0.71
CA ALA A 285 -9.48 0.58 -0.81
C ALA A 285 -8.63 -0.66 -0.49
N SER A 286 -9.02 -1.44 0.52
CA SER A 286 -8.36 -2.71 0.86
C SER A 286 -8.44 -3.72 -0.29
N TYR A 287 -9.63 -3.90 -0.88
CA TYR A 287 -9.82 -4.78 -2.05
C TYR A 287 -8.96 -4.33 -3.24
N LEU A 288 -9.02 -3.05 -3.59
CA LEU A 288 -8.28 -2.51 -4.73
C LEU A 288 -6.77 -2.56 -4.50
N ASN A 289 -6.29 -2.31 -3.27
CA ASN A 289 -4.88 -2.42 -2.94
C ASN A 289 -4.37 -3.86 -3.06
N CYS A 290 -5.15 -4.85 -2.62
CA CYS A 290 -4.84 -6.27 -2.78
C CYS A 290 -4.78 -6.65 -4.28
N LEU A 291 -5.85 -6.38 -5.04
CA LEU A 291 -5.95 -6.76 -6.46
C LEU A 291 -4.88 -6.10 -7.35
N THR A 292 -4.62 -4.81 -7.11
CA THR A 292 -3.68 -4.04 -7.93
C THR A 292 -2.25 -4.05 -7.39
N ARG A 293 -2.02 -4.68 -6.22
CA ARG A 293 -0.74 -4.74 -5.52
C ARG A 293 -0.13 -3.34 -5.37
N ARG A 294 -0.87 -2.43 -4.73
CA ARG A 294 -0.38 -1.06 -4.48
C ARG A 294 0.73 -1.08 -3.42
N THR A 295 1.98 -0.93 -3.85
CA THR A 295 3.14 -0.87 -2.95
C THR A 295 2.98 0.22 -1.87
N PRO A 296 3.24 -0.08 -0.59
CA PRO A 296 3.33 0.91 0.49
C PRO A 296 4.41 1.97 0.22
N ARG A 297 4.14 3.24 0.50
CA ARG A 297 5.04 4.37 0.15
C ARG A 297 5.33 5.34 1.28
N THR A 298 4.37 5.57 2.17
CA THR A 298 4.54 6.47 3.32
C THR A 298 4.96 5.68 4.56
N THR A 299 5.50 6.35 5.58
CA THR A 299 5.84 5.70 6.86
C THR A 299 4.63 4.96 7.44
N GLY A 300 3.46 5.60 7.46
CA GLY A 300 2.22 4.97 7.92
C GLY A 300 1.81 3.75 7.10
N GLU A 301 1.97 3.78 5.76
CA GLU A 301 1.68 2.64 4.89
C GLU A 301 2.65 1.48 5.11
N LEU A 302 3.96 1.76 5.24
CA LEU A 302 4.99 0.76 5.51
C LEU A 302 4.75 0.06 6.85
N VAL A 303 4.50 0.84 7.89
CA VAL A 303 4.16 0.35 9.23
C VAL A 303 2.88 -0.49 9.19
N SER A 304 1.85 -0.04 8.45
CA SER A 304 0.60 -0.79 8.30
C SER A 304 0.80 -2.12 7.57
N PHE A 305 1.64 -2.15 6.55
CA PHE A 305 1.98 -3.37 5.83
C PHE A 305 2.70 -4.35 6.75
N PHE A 306 3.86 -4.00 7.33
CA PHE A 306 4.62 -4.94 8.16
C PHE A 306 3.87 -5.39 9.42
N HIS A 307 3.05 -4.51 10.00
CA HIS A 307 2.25 -4.87 11.17
C HIS A 307 1.09 -5.82 10.83
N ASN A 308 0.29 -5.53 9.78
CA ASN A 308 -0.77 -6.46 9.37
C ASN A 308 -0.17 -7.75 8.80
N PHE A 309 0.80 -7.64 7.88
CA PHE A 309 1.38 -8.79 7.20
C PHE A 309 1.98 -9.81 8.18
N GLY A 310 2.68 -9.36 9.22
CA GLY A 310 3.21 -10.24 10.27
C GLY A 310 2.13 -11.07 11.00
N ASN A 311 0.89 -10.54 11.10
CA ASN A 311 -0.24 -11.29 11.68
C ASN A 311 -0.78 -12.35 10.72
N GLU A 312 -0.78 -12.05 9.43
CA GLU A 312 -1.46 -12.85 8.40
C GLU A 312 -0.63 -14.07 7.96
N LEU A 313 0.64 -14.14 8.35
CA LEU A 313 1.54 -15.28 8.06
C LEU A 313 1.18 -16.55 8.84
N HIS A 314 0.58 -16.40 10.03
CA HIS A 314 0.30 -17.50 10.93
C HIS A 314 -1.16 -17.49 11.37
N LEU A 315 -1.76 -18.66 11.47
CA LEU A 315 -3.06 -18.85 12.11
C LEU A 315 -2.93 -18.64 13.63
N PRO A 316 -4.05 -18.39 14.35
CA PRO A 316 -4.04 -18.31 15.82
C PRO A 316 -3.45 -19.54 16.52
N SER A 317 -3.46 -20.70 15.86
CA SER A 317 -2.83 -21.94 16.31
C SER A 317 -1.31 -21.97 16.16
N SER A 318 -0.68 -20.89 15.71
CA SER A 318 0.74 -20.77 15.34
C SER A 318 1.17 -21.66 14.17
N LYS A 319 0.24 -22.28 13.46
CA LYS A 319 0.51 -22.93 12.16
C LYS A 319 0.56 -21.88 11.06
N LEU A 320 1.33 -22.14 10.00
CA LEU A 320 1.35 -21.28 8.81
C LEU A 320 -0.07 -21.14 8.23
N SER A 321 -0.43 -19.91 7.85
CA SER A 321 -1.63 -19.64 7.07
C SER A 321 -1.44 -20.11 5.62
N SER A 322 -2.49 -20.02 4.79
CA SER A 322 -2.34 -20.26 3.35
C SER A 322 -1.34 -19.30 2.70
N LEU A 323 -1.29 -18.05 3.17
CA LEU A 323 -0.30 -17.06 2.74
C LEU A 323 1.12 -17.42 3.22
N GLY A 324 1.30 -17.74 4.51
CA GLY A 324 2.60 -18.15 5.04
C GLY A 324 3.15 -19.40 4.35
N SER A 325 2.28 -20.38 4.09
CA SER A 325 2.61 -21.59 3.34
C SER A 325 3.02 -21.29 1.89
N ALA A 326 2.33 -20.37 1.22
CA ALA A 326 2.67 -19.95 -0.13
C ALA A 326 4.03 -19.23 -0.21
N LEU A 327 4.41 -18.47 0.81
CA LEU A 327 5.72 -17.82 0.91
C LEU A 327 6.85 -18.79 1.28
N SER A 328 6.51 -19.89 1.95
CA SER A 328 7.47 -20.95 2.33
C SER A 328 7.70 -21.96 1.20
N SER A 329 6.92 -21.90 0.13
CA SER A 329 6.96 -22.87 -0.96
C SER A 329 7.74 -22.29 -2.15
N PRO A 330 8.74 -23.00 -2.70
CA PRO A 330 9.46 -22.54 -3.88
C PRO A 330 8.56 -22.46 -5.11
N HIS A 331 8.82 -21.50 -5.99
CA HIS A 331 8.13 -21.46 -7.28
C HIS A 331 8.67 -22.54 -8.21
N TYR A 332 7.78 -23.08 -9.04
CA TYR A 332 8.11 -24.16 -9.97
C TYR A 332 9.24 -23.79 -10.95
N ASP A 333 9.24 -22.54 -11.43
CA ASP A 333 10.22 -22.05 -12.40
C ASP A 333 11.57 -21.63 -11.78
N CYS A 334 11.63 -21.48 -10.45
CA CYS A 334 12.85 -21.06 -9.73
C CYS A 334 13.04 -21.91 -8.46
N PRO A 335 13.22 -23.24 -8.61
CA PRO A 335 13.39 -24.11 -7.46
C PRO A 335 14.58 -23.65 -6.61
N ASP A 336 14.38 -23.66 -5.30
CA ASP A 336 15.39 -23.46 -4.24
C ASP A 336 15.75 -22.01 -3.84
N TRP A 337 15.30 -20.96 -4.55
CA TRP A 337 15.82 -19.58 -4.30
C TRP A 337 14.79 -18.49 -4.02
N ASP A 338 13.48 -18.77 -4.04
CA ASP A 338 12.46 -17.72 -3.98
C ASP A 338 11.39 -17.94 -2.89
N PHE A 339 11.76 -18.60 -1.80
CA PHE A 339 10.89 -18.86 -0.66
C PHE A 339 11.56 -18.46 0.65
N LEU A 340 10.75 -18.06 1.63
CA LEU A 340 11.20 -17.72 2.97
C LEU A 340 11.27 -18.97 3.85
N GLY A 341 12.36 -19.11 4.60
CA GLY A 341 12.45 -20.15 5.62
C GLY A 341 11.55 -19.86 6.83
N GLU A 342 11.38 -20.84 7.70
CA GLU A 342 10.65 -20.68 8.98
C GLU A 342 11.26 -19.55 9.83
N GLU A 343 12.60 -19.46 9.87
CA GLU A 343 13.31 -18.38 10.58
C GLU A 343 12.99 -17.00 10.00
N ASP A 344 12.96 -16.86 8.67
CA ASP A 344 12.64 -15.60 8.00
C ASP A 344 11.20 -15.14 8.30
N LEU A 345 10.24 -16.09 8.27
CA LEU A 345 8.83 -15.82 8.56
C LEU A 345 8.60 -15.45 10.03
N GLN A 346 9.35 -16.10 10.92
CA GLN A 346 9.33 -15.80 12.34
C GLN A 346 9.87 -14.39 12.62
N VAL A 347 10.96 -13.99 11.97
CA VAL A 347 11.51 -12.62 12.07
C VAL A 347 10.49 -11.56 11.61
N ILE A 348 9.76 -11.81 10.51
CA ILE A 348 8.70 -10.90 10.05
C ILE A 348 7.59 -10.76 11.11
N ARG A 349 7.22 -11.86 11.75
CA ARG A 349 6.23 -11.86 12.84
C ARG A 349 6.76 -11.13 14.09
N GLU A 350 8.04 -11.29 14.41
CA GLU A 350 8.69 -10.65 15.56
C GLU A 350 8.80 -9.14 15.39
N ALA A 351 9.08 -8.65 14.17
CA ALA A 351 9.09 -7.21 13.86
C ALA A 351 7.75 -6.52 14.21
N ARG A 352 6.63 -7.24 14.06
CA ARG A 352 5.32 -6.79 14.56
C ARG A 352 5.23 -6.88 16.08
N GLY A 353 5.60 -8.02 16.66
CA GLY A 353 5.39 -8.39 18.06
C GLY A 353 4.76 -9.78 18.19
N SER A 354 5.41 -10.69 18.92
CA SER A 354 5.20 -12.15 18.84
C SER A 354 3.90 -12.70 19.47
N ALA A 355 3.14 -11.92 20.24
CA ALA A 355 1.95 -12.42 20.94
C ALA A 355 0.80 -12.70 19.97
N THR A 356 0.19 -13.86 20.14
CA THR A 356 -1.04 -14.24 19.45
C THR A 356 -2.23 -13.47 20.02
N HIS A 357 -3.25 -13.22 19.19
CA HIS A 357 -4.47 -12.49 19.54
C HIS A 357 -5.22 -13.03 20.78
N ASN A 358 -4.91 -14.27 21.24
CA ASN A 358 -5.67 -14.97 22.28
C ASN A 358 -4.86 -15.36 23.53
N SER A 359 -3.61 -14.92 23.70
CA SER A 359 -2.84 -15.29 24.90
C SER A 359 -3.26 -14.44 26.10
N ILE A 360 -3.98 -15.05 27.06
CA ILE A 360 -4.41 -14.47 28.34
C ILE A 360 -3.22 -14.19 29.30
N HIS A 361 -1.97 -14.42 28.86
CA HIS A 361 -0.78 -14.14 29.66
C HIS A 361 -0.46 -12.64 29.62
N ASP A 362 0.04 -12.13 30.75
CA ASP A 362 0.38 -10.72 31.01
C ASP A 362 0.94 -9.99 29.78
N HIS A 363 0.07 -9.32 29.02
CA HIS A 363 0.44 -8.40 27.94
C HIS A 363 1.29 -7.20 28.43
N ASP A 364 1.57 -7.12 29.72
CA ASP A 364 2.29 -6.06 30.42
C ASP A 364 3.75 -5.88 29.94
N LYS A 365 4.35 -6.87 29.25
CA LYS A 365 5.78 -6.84 28.88
C LYS A 365 6.16 -7.45 27.53
N ASP A 366 5.20 -7.92 26.73
CA ASP A 366 5.51 -8.89 25.67
C ASP A 366 6.00 -8.30 24.34
N HIS A 367 6.05 -6.97 24.19
CA HIS A 367 6.46 -6.30 22.93
C HIS A 367 7.37 -5.08 23.14
N PRO A 368 8.52 -5.20 23.81
CA PRO A 368 9.50 -4.12 23.79
C PRO A 368 10.04 -3.96 22.36
N GLU A 369 10.20 -2.72 21.90
CA GLU A 369 10.94 -2.38 20.68
C GLU A 369 10.34 -2.88 19.35
N THR A 370 9.06 -3.27 19.31
CA THR A 370 8.38 -3.74 18.08
C THR A 370 7.42 -2.70 17.50
N LEU A 371 6.90 -2.93 16.29
CA LEU A 371 5.87 -2.06 15.72
C LEU A 371 4.60 -1.98 16.59
N SER A 372 4.28 -3.03 17.36
CA SER A 372 3.15 -3.01 18.29
C SER A 372 3.38 -2.10 19.50
N THR A 373 4.62 -1.74 19.83
CA THR A 373 4.90 -0.68 20.83
C THR A 373 4.32 0.66 20.37
N LEU A 374 4.36 0.96 19.07
CA LEU A 374 3.81 2.19 18.50
C LEU A 374 2.29 2.10 18.25
N LEU A 375 1.82 0.97 17.73
CA LEU A 375 0.45 0.78 17.24
C LEU A 375 -0.52 0.18 18.26
N GLY A 376 -0.01 -0.38 19.36
CA GLY A 376 -0.76 -1.23 20.26
C GLY A 376 -1.04 -2.63 19.67
N CYS A 377 -1.49 -3.53 20.54
CA CYS A 377 -1.90 -4.89 20.17
C CYS A 377 -3.41 -5.03 19.97
N GLU A 378 -4.23 -4.21 20.65
CA GLU A 378 -5.69 -4.14 20.49
C GLU A 378 -6.23 -2.78 20.99
N VAL A 379 -7.38 -2.35 20.46
CA VAL A 379 -8.06 -1.08 20.82
C VAL A 379 -8.44 -1.00 22.31
N ASN A 380 -8.64 -2.15 22.98
CA ASN A 380 -9.15 -2.23 24.34
C ASN A 380 -8.12 -2.69 25.38
N ASN A 381 -6.88 -2.99 24.98
CA ASN A 381 -5.87 -3.45 25.92
C ASN A 381 -5.18 -2.26 26.58
N VAL A 382 -5.59 -1.95 27.82
CA VAL A 382 -5.04 -0.85 28.63
C VAL A 382 -3.52 -0.96 28.81
N HIS A 383 -2.97 -2.17 28.76
CA HIS A 383 -1.55 -2.47 28.97
C HIS A 383 -0.69 -2.36 27.71
N CYS A 384 -1.30 -2.30 26.50
CA CYS A 384 -0.60 -2.11 25.23
C CYS A 384 -1.26 -0.98 24.43
N SER A 385 -1.13 0.24 24.95
CA SER A 385 -1.79 1.42 24.42
C SER A 385 -1.10 1.98 23.17
N PRO A 386 -1.85 2.33 22.10
CA PRO A 386 -1.29 2.93 20.89
C PRO A 386 -0.73 4.33 21.14
N HIS A 387 0.41 4.63 20.53
CA HIS A 387 1.08 5.94 20.57
C HIS A 387 0.81 6.77 19.30
N CYS A 388 0.57 6.10 18.18
CA CYS A 388 0.11 6.70 16.94
C CYS A 388 -0.68 5.67 16.11
N SER A 389 -1.54 6.15 15.21
CA SER A 389 -2.33 5.29 14.34
C SER A 389 -2.12 5.67 12.86
N PRO A 390 -1.76 4.75 11.98
CA PRO A 390 -1.67 5.02 10.56
C PRO A 390 -3.05 5.34 9.99
N ILE A 391 -3.13 6.41 9.21
CA ILE A 391 -4.38 6.92 8.62
C ILE A 391 -5.08 5.85 7.78
N THR A 392 -4.32 5.08 7.00
CA THR A 392 -4.83 4.07 6.07
C THR A 392 -4.50 2.64 6.51
N TYR A 393 -4.41 2.39 7.83
CA TYR A 393 -4.02 1.10 8.39
C TYR A 393 -4.79 -0.09 7.80
N ARG A 394 -6.12 0.02 7.72
CA ARG A 394 -6.98 -1.06 7.20
C ARG A 394 -6.89 -1.26 5.69
N ALA A 395 -6.39 -0.28 4.93
CA ALA A 395 -6.22 -0.41 3.49
C ALA A 395 -5.05 -1.36 3.13
N TYR A 396 -4.23 -1.76 4.11
CA TYR A 396 -3.13 -2.70 4.01
C TYR A 396 -3.34 -3.95 4.87
N ALA A 397 -4.61 -4.36 5.03
CA ALA A 397 -4.97 -5.45 5.94
C ALA A 397 -5.67 -6.62 5.25
N LEU A 398 -5.52 -6.76 3.94
CA LEU A 398 -6.08 -7.86 3.16
C LEU A 398 -5.04 -8.41 2.19
N TYR A 399 -4.84 -9.72 2.23
CA TYR A 399 -3.83 -10.41 1.42
C TYR A 399 -4.42 -11.65 0.75
N SER A 400 -3.77 -12.13 -0.31
CA SER A 400 -4.11 -13.38 -1.00
C SER A 400 -2.84 -14.17 -1.28
N SER A 401 -2.87 -15.48 -1.02
CA SER A 401 -1.77 -16.41 -1.33
C SER A 401 -1.36 -16.38 -2.80
N SER A 402 -2.29 -16.07 -3.71
CA SER A 402 -2.04 -15.93 -5.16
C SER A 402 -1.00 -14.86 -5.51
N PHE A 403 -0.79 -13.88 -4.63
CA PHE A 403 0.15 -12.77 -4.84
C PHE A 403 1.41 -12.88 -3.98
N ALA A 404 1.70 -14.05 -3.39
CA ALA A 404 2.84 -14.27 -2.51
C ALA A 404 4.16 -13.66 -3.00
N HIS A 405 4.52 -13.84 -4.28
CA HIS A 405 5.77 -13.28 -4.84
C HIS A 405 5.85 -11.75 -4.83
N HIS A 406 4.72 -11.04 -4.93
CA HIS A 406 4.71 -9.59 -4.81
C HIS A 406 4.97 -9.16 -3.37
N TYR A 407 4.35 -9.86 -2.41
CA TYR A 407 4.57 -9.60 -1.00
C TYR A 407 5.99 -9.99 -0.58
N LEU A 408 6.55 -11.07 -1.11
CA LEU A 408 7.95 -11.44 -0.94
C LEU A 408 8.89 -10.31 -1.40
N SER A 409 8.66 -9.77 -2.59
CA SER A 409 9.44 -8.62 -3.08
C SER A 409 9.35 -7.42 -2.13
N TRP A 410 8.17 -7.16 -1.55
CA TRP A 410 7.98 -6.08 -0.60
C TRP A 410 8.67 -6.35 0.74
N THR A 411 8.53 -7.55 1.30
CA THR A 411 9.17 -7.91 2.57
C THR A 411 10.68 -7.89 2.47
N VAL A 412 11.22 -8.18 1.29
CA VAL A 412 12.67 -8.19 1.06
C VAL A 412 13.23 -6.78 0.85
N HIS A 413 12.52 -5.89 0.14
CA HIS A 413 13.07 -4.57 -0.24
C HIS A 413 12.58 -3.37 0.58
N LEU A 414 11.48 -3.51 1.32
CA LEU A 414 10.93 -2.43 2.13
C LEU A 414 11.42 -2.33 3.59
N PRO A 415 12.11 -3.31 4.22
CA PRO A 415 12.61 -3.15 5.59
C PRO A 415 13.52 -1.95 5.80
N ASP A 416 14.50 -1.73 4.91
CA ASP A 416 15.36 -0.54 4.98
C ASP A 416 14.56 0.74 4.90
N ARG A 417 13.55 0.77 4.01
CA ARG A 417 12.68 1.93 3.82
C ARG A 417 11.78 2.16 5.03
N LEU A 418 11.29 1.09 5.68
CA LEU A 418 10.58 1.18 6.95
C LEU A 418 11.48 1.85 8.00
N HIS A 419 12.67 1.28 8.24
CA HIS A 419 13.61 1.80 9.23
C HIS A 419 14.01 3.25 8.97
N GLU A 420 14.46 3.59 7.75
CA GLU A 420 14.80 4.96 7.35
C GLU A 420 13.63 5.93 7.54
N SER A 421 12.40 5.50 7.23
CA SER A 421 11.23 6.36 7.33
C SER A 421 10.80 6.61 8.77
N LEU A 422 10.98 5.64 9.67
CA LEU A 422 10.77 5.78 11.11
C LEU A 422 11.86 6.65 11.75
N LEU A 423 13.13 6.42 11.40
CA LEU A 423 14.25 7.25 11.83
C LEU A 423 14.08 8.71 11.41
N ARG A 424 13.59 8.95 10.19
CA ARG A 424 13.28 10.29 9.71
C ARG A 424 12.16 10.94 10.51
N LEU A 425 11.08 10.21 10.80
CA LEU A 425 10.00 10.70 11.65
C LEU A 425 10.51 11.06 13.06
N HIS A 426 11.39 10.24 13.63
CA HIS A 426 12.04 10.49 14.92
C HIS A 426 12.85 11.79 14.89
N TYR A 427 13.76 11.92 13.92
CA TYR A 427 14.59 13.11 13.76
C TYR A 427 13.76 14.38 13.54
N ASP A 428 12.72 14.31 12.70
CA ASP A 428 11.87 15.47 12.43
C ASP A 428 11.06 15.86 13.69
N LEU A 429 10.62 14.90 14.52
CA LEU A 429 9.97 15.17 15.81
C LEU A 429 10.93 15.77 16.84
N GLU A 430 12.16 15.25 16.94
CA GLU A 430 13.20 15.76 17.84
C GLU A 430 13.55 17.22 17.50
N LYS A 431 13.72 17.51 16.20
CA LYS A 431 14.03 18.85 15.67
C LYS A 431 12.95 19.88 15.99
N LEU A 432 11.69 19.46 16.16
CA LEU A 432 10.63 20.38 16.56
C LEU A 432 10.82 20.94 17.98
N GLN A 433 11.73 20.37 18.78
CA GLN A 433 12.01 20.78 20.15
C GLN A 433 10.71 20.90 20.97
N CYS A 434 9.74 19.99 20.79
CA CYS A 434 8.55 19.88 21.66
C CYS A 434 8.98 19.36 23.07
N HIS A 435 10.05 19.89 23.67
CA HIS A 435 10.65 19.49 24.96
C HIS A 435 9.77 19.80 26.18
N ALA A 436 8.71 20.57 26.00
CA ALA A 436 7.70 20.75 27.04
C ALA A 436 6.76 19.54 27.04
N ALA A 437 6.34 19.07 28.21
CA ALA A 437 5.35 18.01 28.44
C ALA A 437 3.93 18.38 27.95
N LYS A 438 3.82 19.04 26.80
CA LYS A 438 2.56 19.32 26.13
C LYS A 438 2.04 18.01 25.54
N PRO A 439 0.74 17.73 25.73
CA PRO A 439 0.08 16.65 25.02
C PRO A 439 0.35 16.73 23.50
N LEU A 440 0.59 15.59 22.86
CA LEU A 440 0.95 15.47 21.44
C LEU A 440 -0.03 16.21 20.53
N ASN A 441 -1.30 16.06 20.84
CA ASN A 441 -2.44 16.71 20.19
C ASN A 441 -2.46 18.24 20.35
N GLN A 442 -1.83 18.79 21.39
CA GLN A 442 -1.69 20.22 21.64
C GLN A 442 -0.38 20.82 21.09
N CYS A 443 0.59 20.01 20.62
CA CYS A 443 1.79 20.54 19.95
C CYS A 443 1.42 20.95 18.50
N ASP A 444 1.24 22.26 18.28
CA ASP A 444 0.82 22.87 17.00
C ASP A 444 1.59 22.39 15.76
N LYS A 445 2.85 21.98 15.93
CA LYS A 445 3.73 21.52 14.85
C LYS A 445 3.82 20.00 14.72
N ALA A 446 3.50 19.25 15.77
CA ALA A 446 3.61 17.79 15.76
C ALA A 446 2.49 17.14 14.92
N MET A 447 1.27 17.68 14.98
CA MET A 447 0.13 17.16 14.22
C MET A 447 0.31 17.23 12.70
N PRO A 448 0.70 18.38 12.11
CA PRO A 448 1.03 18.43 10.68
C PRO A 448 2.17 17.50 10.29
N LEU A 449 3.17 17.33 11.16
CA LEU A 449 4.29 16.43 10.90
C LEU A 449 3.84 14.97 10.87
N LEU A 450 3.10 14.50 11.88
CA LEU A 450 2.56 13.13 11.90
C LEU A 450 1.67 12.86 10.69
N TYR A 451 0.80 13.81 10.34
CA TYR A 451 -0.01 13.74 9.13
C TYR A 451 0.85 13.61 7.85
N SER A 452 1.97 14.33 7.75
CA SER A 452 2.88 14.24 6.61
C SER A 452 3.54 12.86 6.46
N HIS A 453 3.69 12.14 7.58
CA HIS A 453 4.19 10.75 7.62
C HIS A 453 3.07 9.69 7.51
N GLY A 454 1.80 10.10 7.50
CA GLY A 454 0.65 9.20 7.34
C GLY A 454 0.07 8.70 8.66
N PHE A 455 0.26 9.44 9.76
CA PHE A 455 -0.26 9.09 11.09
C PHE A 455 -1.26 10.11 11.61
N THR A 456 -2.16 9.63 12.45
CA THR A 456 -3.01 10.38 13.36
C THR A 456 -2.63 10.05 14.81
N PRO A 457 -3.08 10.87 15.77
CA PRO A 457 -3.16 10.43 17.16
C PRO A 457 -3.86 9.07 17.28
N PRO A 458 -3.54 8.29 18.32
CA PRO A 458 -4.21 7.02 18.58
C PRO A 458 -5.72 7.23 18.65
N ASP A 459 -6.53 6.31 18.14
CA ASP A 459 -8.00 6.39 18.25
C ASP A 459 -8.48 5.86 19.62
N GLY A 460 -9.29 6.64 20.35
CA GLY A 460 -9.91 6.21 21.63
C GLY A 460 -10.02 7.31 22.68
N ALA A 461 -11.21 7.46 23.29
CA ALA A 461 -11.55 8.55 24.21
C ALA A 461 -10.97 8.44 25.64
N LEU A 462 -10.08 7.47 25.91
CA LEU A 462 -9.69 7.08 27.27
C LEU A 462 -8.18 6.90 27.48
N GLN A 463 -7.35 7.45 26.59
CA GLN A 463 -5.90 7.42 26.74
C GLN A 463 -5.41 8.56 27.65
N PRO A 464 -4.46 8.34 28.58
CA PRO A 464 -3.77 9.42 29.28
C PRO A 464 -3.11 10.37 28.27
N SER A 465 -2.88 11.62 28.67
CA SER A 465 -2.34 12.66 27.78
C SER A 465 -0.93 12.31 27.28
N LEU A 466 -0.85 11.60 26.17
CA LEU A 466 0.40 11.19 25.55
C LEU A 466 1.21 12.43 25.18
N THR A 467 2.45 12.52 25.63
CA THR A 467 3.31 13.67 25.34
C THR A 467 4.15 13.43 24.08
N CYS A 468 4.64 14.51 23.45
CA CYS A 468 5.59 14.38 22.34
C CYS A 468 6.85 13.60 22.74
N SER A 469 7.33 13.78 23.97
CA SER A 469 8.50 13.06 24.50
C SER A 469 8.26 11.55 24.61
N ASP A 470 7.05 11.13 24.97
CA ASP A 470 6.72 9.71 25.05
C ASP A 470 6.77 9.05 23.66
N VAL A 471 6.19 9.70 22.65
CA VAL A 471 6.23 9.23 21.25
C VAL A 471 7.67 9.18 20.73
N ILE A 472 8.47 10.21 21.00
CA ILE A 472 9.88 10.26 20.56
C ILE A 472 10.67 9.11 21.19
N THR A 473 10.53 8.90 22.51
CA THR A 473 11.23 7.84 23.23
C THR A 473 10.82 6.46 22.71
N LYS A 474 9.53 6.21 22.49
CA LYS A 474 9.06 4.93 21.93
C LYS A 474 9.48 4.72 20.48
N LEU A 475 9.56 5.79 19.70
CA LEU A 475 10.06 5.69 18.33
C LEU A 475 11.56 5.41 18.31
N GLU A 476 12.34 5.99 19.22
CA GLU A 476 13.77 5.66 19.41
C GLU A 476 13.96 4.20 19.80
N GLU A 477 13.19 3.70 20.77
CA GLU A 477 13.20 2.28 21.18
C GLU A 477 12.92 1.33 20.00
N VAL A 478 11.90 1.63 19.18
CA VAL A 478 11.55 0.77 18.03
C VAL A 478 12.58 0.85 16.91
N VAL A 479 13.15 2.04 16.65
CA VAL A 479 14.17 2.22 15.60
C VAL A 479 15.50 1.58 16.01
N ALA A 480 15.90 1.71 17.27
CA ALA A 480 17.11 1.07 17.80
C ALA A 480 16.93 -0.42 18.14
N GLY A 481 15.68 -0.91 18.06
CA GLY A 481 15.27 -2.23 18.48
C GLY A 481 15.86 -3.38 17.65
N GLU A 482 16.08 -4.50 18.33
CA GLU A 482 16.48 -5.76 17.67
C GLU A 482 15.46 -6.24 16.62
N PRO A 483 14.13 -6.12 16.79
CA PRO A 483 13.17 -6.70 15.83
C PRO A 483 13.26 -6.12 14.41
N ILE A 484 13.43 -4.80 14.27
CA ILE A 484 13.56 -4.16 12.94
C ILE A 484 14.95 -4.45 12.35
N ALA A 485 16.00 -4.40 13.15
CA ALA A 485 17.35 -4.73 12.72
C ALA A 485 17.49 -6.20 12.29
N GLY A 486 16.83 -7.11 13.01
CA GLY A 486 16.72 -8.54 12.69
C GLY A 486 16.00 -8.76 11.37
N LEU A 487 14.89 -8.05 11.14
CA LEU A 487 14.17 -8.08 9.86
C LEU A 487 15.06 -7.64 8.70
N MET A 488 15.78 -6.52 8.83
CA MET A 488 16.70 -6.06 7.80
C MET A 488 17.82 -7.09 7.55
N THR A 489 18.44 -7.60 8.62
CA THR A 489 19.54 -8.58 8.53
C THR A 489 19.11 -9.89 7.88
N ALA A 490 17.91 -10.39 8.22
CA ALA A 490 17.35 -11.60 7.61
C ALA A 490 17.11 -11.39 6.11
N MET A 491 16.50 -10.27 5.72
CA MET A 491 16.22 -9.97 4.32
C MET A 491 17.49 -9.69 3.50
N ASP A 492 18.51 -9.07 4.09
CA ASP A 492 19.84 -8.91 3.48
C ASP A 492 20.53 -10.26 3.29
N THR A 493 20.45 -11.15 4.28
CA THR A 493 20.98 -12.51 4.20
C THR A 493 20.28 -13.30 3.09
N PHE A 494 18.95 -13.18 2.99
CA PHE A 494 18.16 -13.75 1.91
C PHE A 494 18.63 -13.25 0.53
N LEU A 495 18.76 -11.92 0.36
CA LEU A 495 19.27 -11.33 -0.88
C LEU A 495 20.70 -11.78 -1.22
N TYR A 496 21.56 -11.90 -0.22
CA TYR A 496 22.93 -12.38 -0.39
C TYR A 496 22.96 -13.84 -0.86
N ASN A 497 22.17 -14.70 -0.22
CA ASN A 497 22.06 -16.12 -0.56
C ASN A 497 21.58 -16.35 -2.00
N ILE A 498 20.60 -15.56 -2.46
CA ILE A 498 20.13 -15.61 -3.85
C ILE A 498 21.23 -15.16 -4.83
N ARG A 499 22.02 -14.15 -4.47
CA ARG A 499 23.07 -13.59 -5.35
C ARG A 499 24.36 -14.41 -5.33
N MET A 500 24.60 -15.21 -4.30
CA MET A 500 25.82 -16.00 -4.09
C MET A 500 26.24 -16.83 -5.31
N PRO A 501 25.36 -17.66 -5.93
CA PRO A 501 25.73 -18.43 -7.12
C PRO A 501 26.21 -17.56 -8.28
N PHE A 502 25.57 -16.41 -8.51
CA PHE A 502 25.95 -15.48 -9.57
C PHE A 502 27.31 -14.82 -9.28
N LEU A 503 27.56 -14.45 -8.01
CA LEU A 503 28.85 -13.91 -7.60
C LEU A 503 29.98 -14.94 -7.81
N PHE A 504 29.78 -16.20 -7.42
CA PHE A 504 30.75 -17.27 -7.67
C PHE A 504 30.96 -17.54 -9.16
N ALA A 505 29.90 -17.52 -9.96
CA ALA A 505 30.00 -17.69 -11.42
C ALA A 505 30.82 -16.55 -12.06
N ILE A 506 30.59 -15.30 -11.64
CA ILE A 506 31.35 -14.14 -12.10
C ILE A 506 32.82 -14.30 -11.70
N ILE A 507 33.11 -14.64 -10.44
CA ILE A 507 34.49 -14.86 -9.97
C ILE A 507 35.17 -15.97 -10.77
N ALA A 508 34.50 -17.11 -10.97
CA ALA A 508 35.04 -18.23 -11.75
C ALA A 508 35.33 -17.83 -13.21
N LEU A 509 34.43 -17.08 -13.85
CA LEU A 509 34.61 -16.60 -15.22
C LEU A 509 35.81 -15.65 -15.32
N TRP A 510 35.95 -14.71 -14.39
CA TRP A 510 37.11 -13.81 -14.33
C TRP A 510 38.41 -14.55 -14.05
N LEU A 511 38.41 -15.57 -13.19
CA LEU A 511 39.57 -16.43 -12.95
C LEU A 511 39.97 -17.19 -14.22
N ILE A 512 39.02 -17.80 -14.93
CA ILE A 512 39.26 -18.51 -16.19
C ILE A 512 39.83 -17.56 -17.26
N ALA A 513 39.22 -16.38 -17.42
CA ALA A 513 39.71 -15.37 -18.36
C ALA A 513 41.13 -14.92 -18.03
N THR A 514 41.42 -14.68 -16.75
CA THR A 514 42.76 -14.31 -16.27
C THR A 514 43.78 -15.41 -16.53
N LEU A 515 43.43 -16.67 -16.24
CA LEU A 515 44.28 -17.83 -16.52
C LEU A 515 44.54 -18.01 -18.02
N TYR A 516 43.54 -17.79 -18.87
CA TYR A 516 43.69 -17.85 -20.32
C TYR A 516 44.62 -16.75 -20.86
N ILE A 517 44.47 -15.51 -20.36
CA ILE A 517 45.35 -14.39 -20.73
C ILE A 517 46.78 -14.66 -20.24
N ALA A 518 46.95 -15.12 -19.00
CA ALA A 518 48.26 -15.47 -18.45
C ALA A 518 48.92 -16.60 -19.25
N HIS A 519 48.17 -17.65 -19.58
CA HIS A 519 48.64 -18.77 -20.39
C HIS A 519 49.11 -18.31 -21.78
N THR A 520 48.32 -17.50 -22.47
CA THR A 520 48.68 -17.00 -23.81
C THR A 520 49.89 -16.06 -23.77
N MET A 521 50.02 -15.21 -22.74
CA MET A 521 51.20 -14.36 -22.54
C MET A 521 52.47 -15.17 -22.25
N LEU A 522 52.39 -16.13 -21.32
CA LEU A 522 53.52 -17.01 -20.98
C LEU A 522 53.94 -17.88 -22.17
N TYR A 523 52.98 -18.50 -22.86
CA TYR A 523 53.26 -19.28 -24.08
C TYR A 523 53.98 -18.45 -25.14
N ARG A 524 53.55 -17.20 -25.38
CA ARG A 524 54.23 -16.30 -26.32
C ARG A 524 55.65 -15.96 -25.86
N MET A 525 55.86 -15.71 -24.57
CA MET A 525 57.19 -15.44 -24.03
C MET A 525 58.12 -16.66 -24.15
N ASP A 526 57.63 -17.87 -23.90
CA ASP A 526 58.40 -19.10 -24.05
C ASP A 526 58.73 -19.39 -25.52
N VAL A 527 57.78 -19.19 -26.44
CA VAL A 527 58.03 -19.30 -27.88
C VAL A 527 59.05 -18.26 -28.34
N LEU A 528 58.96 -17.01 -27.88
CA LEU A 528 59.94 -15.96 -28.19
C LEU A 528 61.32 -16.30 -27.60
N ARG A 529 61.39 -16.83 -26.39
CA ARG A 529 62.63 -17.26 -25.73
C ARG A 529 63.29 -18.43 -26.47
N ILE A 530 62.52 -19.45 -26.84
CA ILE A 530 63.02 -20.60 -27.62
C ILE A 530 63.48 -20.14 -29.01
N ARG A 531 62.72 -19.27 -29.69
CA ARG A 531 63.13 -18.68 -30.97
C ARG A 531 64.40 -17.84 -30.86
N SER A 532 64.56 -17.07 -29.78
CA SER A 532 65.78 -16.29 -29.52
C SER A 532 67.00 -17.21 -29.36
N HIS A 533 66.87 -18.31 -28.62
CA HIS A 533 67.95 -19.30 -28.50
C HIS A 533 68.25 -20.04 -29.81
N LEU A 534 67.24 -20.36 -30.62
CA LEU A 534 67.44 -20.95 -31.96
C LEU A 534 68.11 -19.97 -32.95
N LEU A 535 67.79 -18.68 -32.88
CA LEU A 535 68.42 -17.65 -33.70
C LEU A 535 69.87 -17.38 -33.29
N THR A 536 70.14 -17.31 -31.98
CA THR A 536 71.50 -17.11 -31.44
C THR A 536 72.41 -18.33 -31.66
N THR A 537 71.89 -19.56 -31.63
CA THR A 537 72.67 -20.76 -31.96
C THR A 537 72.99 -20.89 -33.45
N ARG A 538 72.13 -20.41 -34.35
CA ARG A 538 72.46 -20.38 -35.80
C ARG A 538 73.46 -19.29 -36.19
N ALA A 539 73.46 -18.15 -35.50
CA ALA A 539 74.35 -17.02 -35.82
C ALA A 539 75.71 -17.07 -35.08
N SER A 540 75.79 -17.68 -33.90
CA SER A 540 77.05 -17.69 -33.11
C SER A 540 78.15 -18.57 -33.70
N HIS A 541 77.82 -19.56 -34.54
CA HIS A 541 78.80 -20.41 -35.22
C HIS A 541 79.19 -19.91 -36.63
N LEU A 542 78.66 -18.77 -37.06
CA LEU A 542 78.95 -18.15 -38.36
C LEU A 542 79.66 -16.78 -38.23
N ILE A 543 80.27 -16.50 -37.09
CA ILE A 543 81.33 -15.48 -37.05
C ILE A 543 82.61 -16.19 -37.47
N ASP A 544 82.93 -16.10 -38.77
CA ASP A 544 84.22 -16.57 -39.28
C ASP A 544 85.33 -15.81 -38.54
N VAL A 545 86.18 -16.54 -37.82
CA VAL A 545 87.35 -16.01 -37.11
C VAL A 545 88.26 -15.23 -38.07
N LYS A 546 88.21 -15.51 -39.38
CA LYS A 546 88.91 -14.71 -40.40
C LYS A 546 88.39 -13.29 -40.54
N ALA A 547 87.13 -13.02 -40.22
CA ALA A 547 86.58 -11.65 -40.22
C ALA A 547 87.08 -10.81 -39.02
N LEU A 548 87.51 -11.45 -37.94
CA LEU A 548 88.10 -10.79 -36.76
C LEU A 548 89.62 -10.60 -36.86
N LEU A 549 90.31 -11.40 -37.67
CA LEU A 549 91.77 -11.36 -37.84
C LEU A 549 92.26 -10.73 -39.15
N ALA A 550 91.36 -10.42 -40.08
CA ALA A 550 91.72 -9.69 -41.29
C ALA A 550 91.96 -8.21 -40.95
N GLY A 551 93.23 -7.80 -40.85
CA GLY A 551 93.67 -6.42 -40.71
C GLY A 551 93.45 -5.54 -41.94
N SER A 552 92.37 -5.74 -42.71
CA SER A 552 92.00 -4.92 -43.86
C SER A 552 90.59 -4.39 -43.71
N ARG A 553 90.47 -3.06 -43.74
CA ARG A 553 89.28 -2.25 -43.48
C ARG A 553 88.17 -2.31 -44.55
N ARG A 554 87.99 -3.46 -45.22
CA ARG A 554 86.88 -3.72 -46.15
C ARG A 554 86.26 -5.07 -45.81
N MET A 555 85.14 -5.04 -45.08
CA MET A 555 84.29 -6.22 -44.91
C MET A 555 83.53 -6.47 -46.21
N LEU A 556 83.61 -7.69 -46.75
CA LEU A 556 82.71 -8.12 -47.80
C LEU A 556 81.28 -8.14 -47.25
N SER A 557 80.34 -7.51 -47.97
CA SER A 557 78.93 -7.57 -47.64
C SER A 557 78.43 -9.02 -47.66
N LEU A 558 77.65 -9.41 -46.65
CA LEU A 558 77.13 -10.78 -46.52
C LEU A 558 75.97 -11.08 -47.49
N TYR A 559 75.57 -10.12 -48.32
CA TYR A 559 74.58 -10.26 -49.36
C TYR A 559 75.17 -9.76 -50.68
N LYS A 560 75.12 -10.60 -51.71
CA LYS A 560 75.35 -10.17 -53.09
C LYS A 560 74.36 -9.03 -53.38
N ASP A 561 74.88 -7.83 -53.58
CA ASP A 561 74.20 -6.61 -54.04
C ASP A 561 73.75 -5.57 -53.00
N VAL A 562 74.27 -5.55 -51.76
CA VAL A 562 74.09 -4.40 -50.86
C VAL A 562 75.37 -4.05 -50.09
N ASP A 563 76.05 -2.97 -50.51
CA ASP A 563 77.12 -2.33 -49.74
C ASP A 563 76.49 -1.35 -48.73
N TYR A 564 76.66 -1.61 -47.44
CA TYR A 564 75.98 -0.87 -46.37
C TYR A 564 76.80 0.31 -45.81
N PHE A 565 78.06 0.46 -46.22
CA PHE A 565 78.96 1.50 -45.69
C PHE A 565 79.99 1.94 -46.75
N ASP A 566 79.52 2.61 -47.79
CA ASP A 566 80.31 3.71 -48.36
C ASP A 566 79.82 4.97 -47.64
N ASP A 567 80.67 5.54 -46.80
CA ASP A 567 80.80 6.99 -46.65
C ASP A 567 82.05 7.30 -45.79
N ASP A 568 83.08 7.70 -46.52
CA ASP A 568 83.95 8.85 -46.32
C ASP A 568 84.14 9.44 -44.91
N PHE A 569 85.43 9.66 -44.58
CA PHE A 569 86.05 10.85 -43.96
C PHE A 569 87.35 10.46 -43.21
N HIS A 570 88.54 11.05 -43.38
CA HIS A 570 89.03 12.19 -44.18
C HIS A 570 90.57 12.15 -44.25
N SER A 571 91.17 12.50 -45.39
CA SER A 571 92.41 13.29 -45.49
C SER A 571 92.34 14.14 -46.75
#